data_AF-A0A258S6N1-F1
#
_entry.id   AF-A0A258S6N1-F1
#
_cell.length_a   1.000
_cell.length_b   1.000
_cell.length_c   1.000
_cell.angle_alpha   90.00
_cell.angle_beta   90.00
_cell.angle_gamma   90.00
#
_symmetry.space_group_name_H-M   'P 1'
#
loop_
_entity.id
_entity.type
_entity.pdbx_description
1 polymer ?
#
loop_
_entity_poly.entity_id
_entity_poly.type
_entity_poly.pdbx_seq_one_letter_code
_entity_poly.pdbx_strand_id
1 'polypeptide(L)'
;MKTFKALGVLLCVLPMLAWAEGEKPPEREVMKLTSEHEAHVRYEMRGFLVSLQGINEALAKQDFEAVARYARQSGAAAPQAAPRGLGKALPPRFREMGSTTHAAFDQLAVDAATMGDTRVVLEQVSGIMKNCIQCHAAYRFGK
;
A
#
# COMPACT_ATOMS: atom_id res chain seq x y z
N MET A 1 -55.42 39.09 -10.96
CA MET A 1 -55.13 39.14 -9.50
C MET A 1 -55.65 37.88 -8.82
N LYS A 2 -54.82 36.83 -8.67
CA LYS A 2 -54.85 35.90 -7.53
C LYS A 2 -53.42 35.36 -7.37
N THR A 3 -52.94 35.45 -6.15
CA THR A 3 -51.54 35.40 -5.71
C THR A 3 -50.96 33.99 -5.69
N PHE A 4 -49.70 33.87 -6.13
CA PHE A 4 -48.83 32.71 -5.92
C PHE A 4 -48.65 32.43 -4.41
N LYS A 5 -48.87 31.18 -3.99
CA LYS A 5 -48.25 30.64 -2.77
C LYS A 5 -47.25 29.56 -3.21
N ALA A 6 -45.97 29.93 -3.22
CA ALA A 6 -44.86 29.00 -3.30
C ALA A 6 -44.85 28.17 -2.00
N LEU A 7 -45.20 26.90 -2.09
CA LEU A 7 -44.97 25.95 -1.00
C LEU A 7 -43.56 25.40 -1.21
N GLY A 8 -42.67 25.79 -0.29
CA GLY A 8 -41.23 25.59 -0.37
C GLY A 8 -40.85 24.14 -0.55
N VAL A 9 -39.96 23.91 -1.52
CA VAL A 9 -39.11 22.73 -1.60
C VAL A 9 -38.31 22.68 -0.29
N LEU A 10 -38.70 21.78 0.61
CA LEU A 10 -37.96 21.51 1.82
C LEU A 10 -36.68 20.78 1.40
N LEU A 11 -35.62 21.58 1.36
CA LEU A 11 -34.24 21.26 1.09
C LEU A 11 -33.77 20.17 2.10
N CYS A 12 -33.88 18.89 1.74
CA CYS A 12 -33.18 17.79 2.42
C CYS A 12 -31.68 17.83 2.05
N VAL A 13 -31.00 18.92 2.45
CA VAL A 13 -29.53 18.91 2.58
C VAL A 13 -29.27 18.31 3.96
N LEU A 14 -29.36 16.98 4.04
CA LEU A 14 -28.78 16.23 5.15
C LEU A 14 -27.28 16.56 5.16
N PRO A 15 -26.73 16.99 6.30
CA PRO A 15 -25.37 17.47 6.35
C PRO A 15 -24.42 16.30 6.06
N MET A 16 -23.58 16.45 5.04
CA MET A 16 -22.32 15.71 4.85
C MET A 16 -21.31 15.94 6.01
N LEU A 17 -21.75 16.49 7.14
CA LEU A 17 -20.96 16.79 8.34
C LEU A 17 -21.06 15.68 9.39
N ALA A 18 -21.12 14.42 8.95
CA ALA A 18 -20.89 13.27 9.81
C ALA A 18 -19.52 12.62 9.48
N TRP A 19 -18.53 13.42 9.12
CA TRP A 19 -17.13 13.00 9.22
C TRP A 19 -16.74 13.08 10.69
N ALA A 20 -17.11 12.03 11.41
CA ALA A 20 -16.53 11.59 12.68
C ALA A 20 -15.89 12.70 13.53
N GLU A 21 -16.66 13.27 14.45
CA GLU A 21 -16.06 13.81 15.68
C GLU A 21 -15.18 12.73 16.34
N GLY A 22 -13.86 12.90 16.22
CA GLY A 22 -12.94 12.74 17.35
C GLY A 22 -12.56 11.33 17.80
N GLU A 23 -12.71 10.26 17.02
CA GLU A 23 -12.02 9.02 17.36
C GLU A 23 -10.51 9.19 17.14
N LYS A 24 -9.75 9.23 18.24
CA LYS A 24 -8.28 9.19 18.20
C LYS A 24 -7.89 7.94 17.41
N PRO A 25 -7.07 8.07 16.34
CA PRO A 25 -6.63 6.90 15.60
C PRO A 25 -6.02 5.88 16.57
N PRO A 26 -6.28 4.57 16.36
CA PRO A 26 -5.69 3.53 17.20
C PRO A 26 -4.18 3.73 17.29
N GLU A 27 -3.63 3.55 18.48
CA GLU A 27 -2.22 3.79 18.70
C GLU A 27 -1.37 2.78 17.90
N ARG A 28 -0.42 3.30 17.14
CA ARG A 28 0.51 2.50 16.35
C ARG A 28 1.63 1.95 17.24
N GLU A 29 1.91 0.66 17.09
CA GLU A 29 3.02 -0.02 17.75
C GLU A 29 4.34 0.67 17.36
N VAL A 30 5.15 1.00 18.36
CA VAL A 30 6.43 1.68 18.17
C VAL A 30 7.52 0.65 17.96
N MET A 31 8.06 0.62 16.75
CA MET A 31 9.25 -0.16 16.44
C MET A 31 10.50 0.61 16.84
N LYS A 32 11.13 0.17 17.93
CA LYS A 32 12.41 0.69 18.41
C LYS A 32 13.55 -0.03 17.71
N LEU A 33 14.06 0.60 16.65
CA LEU A 33 15.13 0.05 15.82
C LEU A 33 16.41 0.87 16.00
N THR A 34 17.56 0.28 15.69
CA THR A 34 18.79 1.06 15.50
C THR A 34 18.64 1.94 14.25
N SER A 35 19.43 3.01 14.15
CA SER A 35 19.42 3.88 12.97
C SER A 35 19.68 3.11 11.67
N GLU A 36 20.54 2.09 11.71
CA GLU A 36 20.84 1.22 10.56
C GLU A 36 19.63 0.38 10.16
N HIS A 37 18.98 -0.26 11.14
CA HIS A 37 17.78 -1.09 10.90
C HIS A 37 16.62 -0.26 10.38
N GLU A 38 16.36 0.91 10.97
CA GLU A 38 15.32 1.82 10.48
C GLU A 38 15.61 2.30 9.05
N ALA A 39 16.84 2.70 8.75
CA ALA A 39 17.24 3.15 7.42
C ALA A 39 17.02 2.05 6.36
N HIS A 40 17.37 0.80 6.67
CA HIS A 40 17.14 -0.31 5.77
C HIS A 40 15.65 -0.58 5.51
N VAL A 41 14.82 -0.59 6.57
CA VAL A 41 13.36 -0.79 6.38
C VAL A 41 12.75 0.33 5.53
N ARG A 42 13.17 1.58 5.74
CA ARG A 42 12.72 2.71 4.90
C ARG A 42 13.18 2.60 3.46
N TYR A 43 14.40 2.10 3.24
CA TYR A 43 14.92 1.83 1.92
C TYR A 43 14.06 0.79 1.18
N GLU A 44 13.73 -0.33 1.84
CA GLU A 44 12.82 -1.35 1.28
C GLU A 44 11.43 -0.78 0.98
N MET A 45 10.84 -0.02 1.91
CA MET A 45 9.55 0.65 1.70
C MET A 45 9.54 1.59 0.49
N ARG A 46 10.65 2.31 0.26
CA ARG A 46 10.81 3.15 -0.94
C ARG A 46 10.92 2.29 -2.20
N GLY A 47 11.60 1.14 -2.12
CA GLY A 47 11.68 0.15 -3.21
C GLY A 47 10.30 -0.29 -3.68
N PHE A 48 9.40 -0.62 -2.75
CA PHE A 48 8.00 -0.97 -3.09
C PHE A 48 7.30 0.13 -3.87
N LEU A 49 7.46 1.40 -3.46
CA LEU A 49 6.86 2.54 -4.17
C LEU A 49 7.43 2.72 -5.58
N VAL A 50 8.74 2.49 -5.77
CA VAL A 50 9.37 2.53 -7.09
C VAL A 50 8.81 1.42 -7.98
N SER A 51 8.69 0.19 -7.48
CA SER A 51 8.06 -0.91 -8.24
C SER A 51 6.62 -0.60 -8.63
N LEU A 52 5.81 -0.06 -7.71
CA LEU A 52 4.42 0.32 -8.00
C LEU A 52 4.32 1.40 -9.08
N GLN A 53 5.18 2.42 -9.03
CA GLN A 53 5.21 3.46 -10.07
C GLN A 53 5.58 2.86 -11.43
N GLY A 54 6.64 2.05 -11.50
CA GLY A 54 7.08 1.41 -12.74
C GLY A 54 6.05 0.44 -13.32
N ILE A 55 5.36 -0.33 -12.47
CA ILE A 55 4.24 -1.19 -12.88
C ILE A 55 3.14 -0.35 -13.53
N ASN A 56 2.71 0.76 -12.90
CA ASN A 56 1.66 1.61 -13.45
C ASN A 56 2.05 2.26 -14.77
N GLU A 57 3.30 2.71 -14.89
CA GLU A 57 3.81 3.26 -16.14
C GLU A 57 3.85 2.22 -17.28
N ALA A 58 4.29 0.99 -16.96
CA ALA A 58 4.32 -0.12 -17.91
C ALA A 58 2.90 -0.57 -18.32
N LEU A 59 1.96 -0.62 -17.38
CA LEU A 59 0.56 -0.92 -17.65
C LEU A 59 -0.09 0.07 -18.61
N ALA A 60 0.21 1.36 -18.48
CA ALA A 60 -0.29 2.38 -19.40
C ALA A 60 0.16 2.15 -20.86
N LYS A 61 1.24 1.38 -21.05
CA LYS A 61 1.80 1.01 -22.36
C LYS A 61 1.50 -0.46 -22.74
N GLN A 62 0.78 -1.19 -21.88
CA GLN A 62 0.56 -2.64 -22.00
C GLN A 62 1.85 -3.47 -22.13
N ASP A 63 2.96 -2.99 -21.54
CA ASP A 63 4.26 -3.67 -21.54
C ASP A 63 4.35 -4.62 -20.34
N PHE A 64 3.80 -5.82 -20.49
CA PHE A 64 3.73 -6.80 -19.41
C PHE A 64 5.09 -7.41 -19.03
N GLU A 65 6.06 -7.42 -19.95
CA GLU A 65 7.44 -7.78 -19.62
C GLU A 65 8.06 -6.76 -18.66
N ALA A 66 7.83 -5.46 -18.91
CA ALA A 66 8.24 -4.40 -17.99
C ALA A 66 7.49 -4.47 -16.66
N VAL A 67 6.18 -4.72 -16.66
CA VAL A 67 5.42 -4.96 -15.41
C VAL A 67 6.07 -6.06 -14.59
N ALA A 68 6.35 -7.22 -15.20
CA ALA A 68 6.98 -8.33 -14.50
C ALA A 68 8.39 -7.98 -13.99
N ARG A 69 9.17 -7.22 -14.76
CA ARG A 69 10.50 -6.76 -14.34
C ARG A 69 10.43 -5.83 -13.12
N TYR A 70 9.54 -4.84 -13.12
CA TYR A 70 9.36 -3.93 -11.97
C TYR A 70 8.83 -4.65 -10.74
N ALA A 71 7.95 -5.63 -10.92
CA ALA A 71 7.43 -6.46 -9.85
C ALA A 71 8.54 -7.27 -9.16
N ARG A 72 9.41 -7.94 -9.93
CA ARG A 72 10.54 -8.73 -9.39
C ARG A 72 11.52 -7.92 -8.56
N GLN A 73 11.66 -6.61 -8.83
CA GLN A 73 12.50 -5.70 -8.02
C GLN A 73 12.00 -5.53 -6.58
N SER A 74 10.80 -5.98 -6.27
CA SER A 74 10.23 -5.98 -4.92
C SER A 74 9.82 -7.39 -4.46
N GLY A 75 10.18 -8.43 -5.23
CA GLY A 75 9.94 -9.83 -4.90
C GLY A 75 10.76 -10.35 -3.73
N ALA A 76 10.62 -11.62 -3.35
CA ALA A 76 11.33 -12.20 -2.20
C ALA A 76 12.85 -12.30 -2.39
N ALA A 77 13.32 -12.31 -3.64
CA ALA A 77 14.75 -12.26 -3.98
C ALA A 77 15.31 -10.83 -4.03
N ALA A 78 14.45 -9.82 -3.91
CA ALA A 78 14.83 -8.42 -4.04
C ALA A 78 15.49 -7.76 -2.83
N PRO A 79 15.22 -8.13 -1.56
CA PRO A 79 15.83 -7.46 -0.42
C PRO A 79 17.35 -7.50 -0.55
N GLN A 80 17.97 -6.32 -0.44
CA GLN A 80 19.41 -6.29 -0.21
C GLN A 80 19.72 -7.08 1.07
N ALA A 81 20.92 -7.67 1.16
CA ALA A 81 21.33 -8.44 2.34
C ALA A 81 21.01 -7.66 3.62
N ALA A 82 19.96 -8.09 4.32
CA ALA A 82 19.43 -7.36 5.47
C ALA A 82 20.54 -7.21 6.52
N PRO A 83 20.65 -6.05 7.19
CA PRO A 83 21.59 -5.85 8.28
C PRO A 83 21.46 -6.97 9.32
N ARG A 84 22.59 -7.40 9.88
CA ARG A 84 22.60 -8.46 10.89
C ARG A 84 21.68 -8.09 12.05
N GLY A 85 20.88 -9.06 12.47
CA GLY A 85 19.95 -8.89 13.59
C GLY A 85 18.64 -8.17 13.28
N LEU A 86 18.45 -7.61 12.07
CA LEU A 86 17.20 -6.90 11.71
C LEU A 86 15.97 -7.80 11.91
N GLY A 87 16.00 -9.03 11.40
CA GLY A 87 14.88 -9.96 11.55
C GLY A 87 14.54 -10.31 13.01
N LYS A 88 15.46 -10.16 13.96
CA LYS A 88 15.14 -10.32 15.39
C LYS A 88 14.58 -9.05 16.01
N ALA A 89 14.98 -7.88 15.50
CA ALA A 89 14.52 -6.58 15.97
C ALA A 89 13.09 -6.24 15.52
N LEU A 90 12.61 -6.84 14.42
CA LEU A 90 11.28 -6.58 13.88
C LEU A 90 10.17 -7.40 14.59
N PRO A 91 9.02 -6.79 14.89
CA PRO A 91 7.85 -7.50 15.42
C PRO A 91 7.44 -8.67 14.51
N PRO A 92 7.00 -9.82 15.06
CA PRO A 92 6.65 -11.00 14.26
C PRO A 92 5.65 -10.71 13.15
N ARG A 93 4.55 -9.99 13.46
CA ARG A 93 3.52 -9.63 12.49
C ARG A 93 4.05 -8.65 11.43
N PHE A 94 4.98 -7.75 11.78
CA PHE A 94 5.63 -6.88 10.80
C PHE A 94 6.42 -7.70 9.78
N ARG A 95 7.17 -8.70 10.25
CA ARG A 95 7.93 -9.61 9.37
C ARG A 95 7.03 -10.41 8.44
N GLU A 96 5.93 -10.93 8.98
CA GLU A 96 4.93 -11.65 8.19
C GLU A 96 4.39 -10.76 7.06
N MET A 97 3.88 -9.56 7.38
CA MET A 97 3.36 -8.64 6.36
C MET A 97 4.42 -8.25 5.31
N GLY A 98 5.67 -8.06 5.73
CA GLY A 98 6.78 -7.84 4.81
C GLY A 98 6.96 -9.01 3.85
N SER A 99 7.04 -10.23 4.37
CA SER A 99 7.17 -11.45 3.55
C SER A 99 5.99 -11.67 2.60
N THR A 100 4.76 -11.44 3.07
CA THR A 100 3.54 -11.53 2.24
C THR A 100 3.55 -10.49 1.12
N THR A 101 4.07 -9.29 1.39
CA THR A 101 4.18 -8.23 0.38
C THR A 101 5.18 -8.61 -0.70
N HIS A 102 6.36 -9.11 -0.33
CA HIS A 102 7.34 -9.61 -1.29
C HIS A 102 6.78 -10.75 -2.15
N ALA A 103 6.10 -11.73 -1.54
CA ALA A 103 5.48 -12.84 -2.26
C ALA A 103 4.37 -12.36 -3.23
N ALA A 104 3.60 -11.33 -2.85
CA ALA A 104 2.59 -10.76 -3.73
C ALA A 104 3.21 -10.08 -4.97
N PHE A 105 4.37 -9.43 -4.83
CA PHE A 105 5.12 -8.90 -5.97
C PHE A 105 5.66 -10.02 -6.88
N ASP A 106 6.17 -11.12 -6.32
CA ASP A 106 6.58 -12.28 -7.12
C ASP A 106 5.41 -12.86 -7.92
N GLN A 107 4.25 -13.03 -7.28
CA GLN A 107 3.05 -13.53 -7.96
C GLN A 107 2.58 -12.59 -9.07
N LEU A 108 2.55 -11.28 -8.81
CA LEU A 108 2.24 -10.27 -9.83
C LEU A 108 3.19 -10.38 -11.02
N ALA A 109 4.49 -10.63 -10.77
CA ALA A 109 5.46 -10.79 -11.84
C ALA A 109 5.19 -12.02 -12.72
N VAL A 110 4.77 -13.14 -12.12
CA VAL A 110 4.39 -14.35 -12.84
C VAL A 110 3.14 -14.12 -13.66
N ASP A 111 2.11 -13.53 -13.06
CA ASP A 111 0.81 -13.35 -13.72
C ASP A 111 0.89 -12.31 -14.83
N ALA A 112 1.65 -11.23 -14.65
CA ALA A 112 1.92 -10.27 -15.72
C ALA A 112 2.56 -10.96 -16.93
N ALA A 113 3.59 -11.79 -16.71
CA ALA A 113 4.31 -12.45 -17.78
C ALA A 113 3.52 -13.57 -18.48
N THR A 114 2.57 -14.20 -17.78
CA THR A 114 1.84 -15.38 -18.30
C THR A 114 0.44 -15.06 -18.80
N MET A 115 -0.26 -14.10 -18.17
CA MET A 115 -1.64 -13.76 -18.50
C MET A 115 -1.74 -12.51 -19.38
N GLY A 116 -0.87 -11.50 -19.17
CA GLY A 116 -0.92 -10.25 -19.92
C GLY A 116 -2.25 -9.50 -19.79
N ASP A 117 -2.91 -9.57 -18.63
CA ASP A 117 -4.21 -8.93 -18.37
C ASP A 117 -4.05 -7.75 -17.42
N THR A 118 -4.37 -6.54 -17.91
CA THR A 118 -4.33 -5.30 -17.13
C THR A 118 -5.22 -5.35 -15.89
N ARG A 119 -6.42 -5.94 -15.97
CA ARG A 119 -7.35 -6.03 -14.84
C ARG A 119 -6.77 -6.89 -13.72
N VAL A 120 -6.18 -8.04 -14.06
CA VAL A 120 -5.52 -8.94 -13.10
C VAL A 120 -4.39 -8.20 -12.38
N VAL A 121 -3.52 -7.51 -13.12
CA VAL A 121 -2.41 -6.77 -12.51
C VAL A 121 -2.95 -5.65 -11.61
N LEU A 122 -3.96 -4.89 -12.03
CA LEU A 122 -4.54 -3.81 -11.21
C LEU A 122 -5.18 -4.33 -9.91
N GLU A 123 -5.85 -5.49 -9.95
CA GLU A 123 -6.39 -6.16 -8.77
C GLU A 123 -5.27 -6.53 -7.78
N GLN A 124 -4.15 -7.06 -8.29
CA GLN A 124 -2.98 -7.41 -7.47
C GLN A 124 -2.27 -6.18 -6.90
N VAL A 125 -2.10 -5.12 -7.70
CA VAL A 125 -1.57 -3.82 -7.24
C VAL A 125 -2.44 -3.26 -6.11
N SER A 126 -3.77 -3.33 -6.24
CA SER A 126 -4.70 -2.94 -5.16
C SER A 126 -4.49 -3.79 -3.90
N GLY A 127 -4.32 -5.10 -4.05
CA GLY A 127 -4.01 -6.02 -2.95
C GLY A 127 -2.71 -5.65 -2.22
N ILE A 128 -1.63 -5.39 -2.98
CA ILE A 128 -0.34 -4.98 -2.43
C ILE A 128 -0.45 -3.66 -1.66
N MET A 129 -1.14 -2.66 -2.22
CA MET A 129 -1.33 -1.36 -1.54
C MET A 129 -2.12 -1.49 -0.24
N LYS A 130 -3.04 -2.46 -0.12
CA LYS A 130 -3.74 -2.74 1.15
C LYS A 130 -2.76 -3.16 2.24
N ASN A 131 -1.71 -3.92 1.92
CA ASN A 131 -0.67 -4.28 2.90
C ASN A 131 0.10 -3.05 3.38
N CYS A 132 0.40 -2.09 2.48
CA CYS A 132 1.00 -0.81 2.86
C CYS A 132 0.10 -0.07 3.86
N ILE A 133 -1.19 0.06 3.56
CA ILE A 133 -2.15 0.74 4.44
C ILE A 133 -2.22 0.06 5.81
N GLN A 134 -2.35 -1.26 5.85
CA GLN A 134 -2.42 -2.02 7.10
C GLN A 134 -1.14 -1.88 7.94
N CYS A 135 0.02 -2.00 7.31
CA CYS A 135 1.30 -1.85 8.00
C CYS A 135 1.48 -0.43 8.57
N HIS A 136 1.17 0.59 7.78
CA HIS A 136 1.29 1.99 8.21
C HIS A 136 0.26 2.41 9.26
N ALA A 137 -0.89 1.73 9.31
CA ALA A 137 -1.91 1.87 10.35
C ALA A 137 -1.55 1.12 11.64
N ALA A 138 -0.73 0.07 11.57
CA ALA A 138 -0.34 -0.72 12.73
C ALA A 138 0.98 -0.27 13.37
N TYR A 139 1.94 0.22 12.56
CA TYR A 139 3.31 0.44 13.01
C TYR A 139 3.81 1.87 12.75
N ARG A 140 4.72 2.32 13.62
CA ARG A 140 5.53 3.52 13.41
C ARG A 140 6.93 3.32 13.94
N PHE A 141 7.89 4.02 13.35
CA PHE A 141 9.22 4.17 13.94
C PHE A 141 9.16 5.12 15.14
N GLY A 142 10.05 4.92 16.11
CA GLY A 142 10.20 5.79 17.26
C GLY A 142 11.46 5.46 18.06
N LYS A 143 11.85 6.41 18.91
CA LYS A 143 12.97 6.26 19.85
C LYS A 143 12.49 5.62 21.16
#